data_AF-A0A3M8G443-F1
#
_entry.id   AF-A0A3M8G443-F1
#
_cell.length_a   1.000
_cell.length_b   1.000
_cell.length_c   1.000
_cell.angle_alpha   90.00
_cell.angle_beta   90.00
_cell.angle_gamma   90.00
#
_symmetry.space_group_name_H-M   'P 1'
#
loop_
_entity.id
_entity.type
_entity.pdbx_description
1 polymer ?
#
loop_
_entity_poly.entity_id
_entity_poly.type
_entity_poly.pdbx_seq_one_letter_code
_entity_poly.pdbx_strand_id
1 'polypeptide(L)'
;MDRKKTPKIIYIIAILTGLTITRIQAGMFISSLEMFEGHSPNAWLGPWVTDSILGLLLPVIIYFILKGKGIKTWALILIYSVIGAFDYLNGLITQWQDPLPKEMVSEKLVFASLTASIIFQLTAILLLFKTSVMNHFGITKNS
;
A
#
# COMPACT_ATOMS: atom_id res chain seq x y z
N MET A 1 -33.65 -12.25 -2.24
CA MET A 1 -32.26 -12.38 -2.75
C MET A 1 -31.33 -12.24 -1.54
N ASP A 2 -30.87 -13.36 -1.00
CA ASP A 2 -30.17 -13.39 0.28
C ASP A 2 -28.75 -12.82 0.12
N ARG A 3 -28.45 -11.68 0.77
CA ARG A 3 -27.12 -11.06 0.67
C ARG A 3 -26.15 -11.91 1.49
N LYS A 4 -25.36 -12.78 0.84
CA LYS A 4 -24.23 -13.46 1.48
C LYS A 4 -23.41 -12.42 2.27
N LYS A 5 -23.38 -12.58 3.60
CA LYS A 5 -22.71 -11.66 4.53
C LYS A 5 -21.23 -11.54 4.14
N THR A 6 -20.75 -10.30 3.98
CA THR A 6 -19.32 -10.04 3.69
C THR A 6 -18.46 -10.62 4.82
N PRO A 7 -17.44 -11.45 4.51
CA PRO A 7 -16.54 -11.99 5.52
C PRO A 7 -15.84 -10.87 6.29
N LYS A 8 -15.69 -11.00 7.61
CA LYS A 8 -14.98 -10.02 8.45
C LYS A 8 -13.57 -9.70 7.94
N ILE A 9 -12.92 -10.69 7.33
CA ILE A 9 -11.57 -10.57 6.75
C ILE A 9 -11.50 -9.50 5.65
N ILE A 10 -12.57 -9.27 4.88
CA ILE A 10 -12.60 -8.20 3.86
C ILE A 10 -12.40 -6.82 4.50
N TYR A 11 -13.03 -6.59 5.66
CA TYR A 11 -12.84 -5.34 6.40
C TYR A 11 -11.43 -5.22 6.96
N ILE A 12 -10.81 -6.33 7.39
CA ILE A 12 -9.41 -6.34 7.83
C ILE A 12 -8.49 -5.97 6.68
N ILE A 13 -8.69 -6.54 5.48
CA ILE A 13 -7.93 -6.18 4.28
C ILE A 13 -8.13 -4.69 3.97
N ALA A 14 -9.36 -4.19 3.99
CA ALA A 14 -9.63 -2.76 3.77
C ALA A 14 -8.94 -1.86 4.80
N ILE A 15 -8.91 -2.25 6.08
CA ILE A 15 -8.22 -1.48 7.12
C ILE A 15 -6.71 -1.49 6.90
N LEU A 16 -6.12 -2.67 6.66
CA LEU A 16 -4.68 -2.80 6.40
C LEU A 16 -4.24 -1.99 5.19
N THR A 17 -5.00 -2.06 4.10
CA THR A 17 -4.78 -1.25 2.90
C THR A 17 -5.01 0.24 3.21
N GLY A 18 -6.04 0.59 3.99
CA GLY A 18 -6.38 1.96 4.37
C GLY A 18 -5.33 2.64 5.26
N LEU A 19 -4.62 1.90 6.10
CA LEU A 19 -3.51 2.41 6.92
C LEU A 19 -2.36 2.97 6.05
N THR A 20 -2.32 2.61 4.77
CA THR A 20 -1.33 3.13 3.81
C THR A 20 -1.72 4.49 3.21
N ILE A 21 -2.76 5.16 3.72
CA ILE A 21 -3.17 6.50 3.24
C ILE A 21 -2.08 7.57 3.43
N THR A 22 -1.20 7.39 4.41
CA THR A 22 -0.11 8.35 4.73
C THR A 22 0.85 8.57 3.56
N ARG A 23 0.90 7.65 2.60
CA ARG A 23 1.66 7.76 1.34
C ARG A 23 1.31 8.99 0.52
N ILE A 24 0.07 9.47 0.61
CA ILE A 24 -0.36 10.66 -0.14
C ILE A 24 0.47 11.90 0.24
N GLN A 25 1.04 11.91 1.45
CA GLN A 25 1.85 13.01 1.93
C GLN A 25 3.17 13.14 1.16
N ALA A 26 3.69 12.05 0.60
CA ALA A 26 4.91 12.06 -0.23
C ALA A 26 4.78 13.06 -1.38
N GLY A 27 3.58 13.21 -1.95
CA GLY A 27 3.30 14.16 -3.02
C GLY A 27 3.50 15.62 -2.63
N MET A 28 3.31 15.94 -1.35
CA MET A 28 3.53 17.29 -0.82
C MET A 28 5.03 17.64 -0.72
N PHE A 29 5.90 16.63 -0.70
CA PHE A 29 7.36 16.79 -0.59
C PHE A 29 8.08 16.69 -1.94
N ILE A 30 7.38 16.39 -3.03
CA ILE A 30 7.99 16.32 -4.37
C ILE A 30 8.63 17.66 -4.75
N SER A 31 8.00 18.79 -4.43
CA SER A 31 8.55 20.12 -4.73
C SER A 31 9.74 20.52 -3.85
N SER A 32 10.00 19.79 -2.75
CA SER A 32 11.16 20.00 -1.88
C SER A 32 12.35 19.12 -2.24
N LEU A 33 12.27 18.35 -3.33
CA LEU A 33 13.40 17.61 -3.87
C LEU A 33 14.44 18.58 -4.44
N GLU A 34 15.67 18.47 -3.97
CA GLU A 34 16.78 19.29 -4.42
C GLU A 34 17.76 18.42 -5.23
N MET A 35 18.04 18.83 -6.47
CA MET A 35 19.04 18.14 -7.29
C MET A 35 20.45 18.42 -6.76
N PHE A 36 21.23 17.35 -6.53
CA PHE A 36 22.61 17.38 -6.04
C PHE A 36 22.76 17.82 -4.57
N GLU A 37 22.67 16.87 -3.63
CA GLU A 37 23.05 17.02 -2.21
C GLU A 37 22.28 18.06 -1.38
N GLY A 38 21.06 18.39 -1.79
CA GLY A 38 20.18 19.24 -0.99
C GLY A 38 19.46 18.51 0.16
N HIS A 39 18.58 19.22 0.88
CA HIS A 39 17.90 18.69 2.07
C HIS A 39 17.09 17.41 1.77
N SER A 40 16.52 17.20 0.59
CA SER A 40 15.88 15.91 0.23
C SER A 40 16.57 15.27 -0.97
N PRO A 41 17.25 14.11 -0.82
CA PRO A 41 17.97 13.48 -1.92
C PRO A 41 17.06 13.13 -3.10
N ASN A 42 17.50 13.39 -4.33
CA ASN A 42 16.80 12.99 -5.55
C ASN A 42 16.44 11.49 -5.62
N ALA A 43 17.15 10.63 -4.88
CA ALA A 43 16.86 9.21 -4.77
C ALA A 43 15.43 8.93 -4.26
N TRP A 44 14.82 9.88 -3.53
CA TRP A 44 13.44 9.81 -3.05
C TRP A 44 12.39 10.12 -4.12
N LEU A 45 12.77 10.67 -5.28
CA LEU A 45 11.81 11.00 -6.35
C LEU A 45 11.01 9.76 -6.79
N GLY A 46 11.69 8.63 -6.99
CA GLY A 46 11.05 7.37 -7.38
C GLY A 46 9.98 6.96 -6.36
N PRO A 47 10.39 6.64 -5.11
CA PRO A 47 9.46 6.27 -4.03
C PRO A 47 8.33 7.28 -3.79
N TRP A 48 8.60 8.59 -3.83
CA TRP A 48 7.56 9.58 -3.55
C TRP A 48 6.53 9.74 -4.66
N VAL A 49 6.95 9.61 -5.93
CA VAL A 49 6.01 9.64 -7.06
C VAL A 49 5.10 8.43 -7.01
N THR A 50 5.66 7.23 -6.79
CA THR A 50 4.89 6.00 -6.68
C THR A 50 3.97 6.00 -5.46
N ASP A 51 4.46 6.45 -4.29
CA ASP A 51 3.65 6.64 -3.08
C ASP A 51 2.44 7.55 -3.33
N SER A 52 2.65 8.66 -4.05
CA SER A 52 1.59 9.61 -4.38
C SER A 52 0.52 8.99 -5.27
N ILE A 53 0.94 8.28 -6.33
CA ILE A 53 0.01 7.60 -7.24
C ILE A 53 -0.78 6.53 -6.50
N LEU A 54 -0.11 5.70 -5.70
CA LEU A 54 -0.76 4.64 -4.93
C LEU A 54 -1.71 5.22 -3.87
N GLY A 55 -1.30 6.29 -3.19
CA GLY A 55 -2.13 7.02 -2.22
C GLY A 55 -3.39 7.59 -2.84
N LEU A 56 -3.31 8.14 -4.06
CA LEU A 56 -4.47 8.63 -4.80
C LEU A 56 -5.39 7.51 -5.29
N LEU A 57 -4.85 6.34 -5.65
CA LEU A 57 -5.62 5.17 -6.04
C LEU A 57 -6.31 4.48 -4.85
N LEU A 58 -5.85 4.73 -3.62
CA LEU A 58 -6.31 4.01 -2.43
C LEU A 58 -7.85 4.03 -2.25
N PRO A 59 -8.59 5.15 -2.38
CA PRO A 59 -10.05 5.14 -2.24
C PRO A 59 -10.75 4.21 -3.23
N VAL A 60 -10.24 4.14 -4.46
CA VAL A 60 -10.75 3.26 -5.52
C VAL A 60 -10.50 1.80 -5.17
N ILE A 61 -9.31 1.49 -4.66
CA ILE A 61 -8.96 0.13 -4.22
C ILE A 61 -9.81 -0.29 -3.01
N ILE A 62 -10.01 0.58 -2.03
CA ILE A 62 -10.90 0.32 -0.88
C ILE A 62 -12.33 0.05 -1.35
N TYR A 63 -12.84 0.82 -2.31
CA TYR A 63 -14.14 0.55 -2.92
C TYR A 63 -14.20 -0.86 -3.53
N PHE A 64 -13.18 -1.26 -4.29
CA PHE A 64 -13.10 -2.58 -4.89
C PHE A 64 -12.95 -3.71 -3.86
N ILE A 65 -12.22 -3.50 -2.76
CA ILE A 65 -12.14 -4.47 -1.66
C ILE A 65 -13.53 -4.70 -1.04
N LEU A 66 -14.27 -3.62 -0.77
CA LEU A 66 -15.54 -3.69 -0.04
C LEU A 66 -16.73 -4.15 -0.89
N LYS A 67 -16.73 -3.79 -2.18
CA LYS A 67 -17.89 -3.97 -3.08
C LYS A 67 -17.59 -4.80 -4.31
N GLY A 68 -16.34 -4.87 -4.72
CA GLY A 68 -15.95 -5.51 -5.97
C GLY A 68 -16.13 -7.03 -5.95
N LYS A 69 -16.26 -7.61 -7.14
CA LYS A 69 -16.53 -9.04 -7.38
C LYS A 69 -15.73 -9.53 -8.59
N GLY A 70 -15.56 -10.84 -8.69
CA GLY A 70 -14.87 -11.49 -9.79
C GLY A 70 -13.35 -11.50 -9.64
N ILE A 71 -12.72 -12.36 -10.44
CA ILE A 71 -11.27 -12.58 -10.43
C ILE A 71 -10.46 -11.34 -10.81
N LYS A 72 -10.98 -10.48 -11.71
CA LYS A 72 -10.32 -9.24 -12.12
C LYS A 72 -10.14 -8.26 -10.96
N THR A 73 -11.19 -8.09 -10.15
CA THR A 73 -11.15 -7.23 -8.96
C THR A 73 -10.15 -7.77 -7.94
N TRP A 74 -10.19 -9.07 -7.67
CA TRP A 74 -9.24 -9.71 -6.76
C TRP A 74 -7.79 -9.54 -7.23
N ALA A 75 -7.54 -9.78 -8.53
CA ALA A 75 -6.21 -9.63 -9.11
C ALA A 75 -5.72 -8.17 -9.06
N LEU A 76 -6.61 -7.20 -9.28
CA LEU A 76 -6.29 -5.78 -9.14
C LEU A 76 -5.84 -5.44 -7.70
N ILE A 77 -6.56 -5.91 -6.69
CA ILE A 77 -6.22 -5.67 -5.28
C ILE A 77 -4.89 -6.35 -4.92
N LEU A 78 -4.65 -7.55 -5.45
CA LEU A 78 -3.39 -8.27 -5.28
C LEU A 78 -2.22 -7.49 -5.91
N ILE A 79 -2.35 -7.06 -7.16
CA ILE A 79 -1.34 -6.27 -7.87
C ILE A 79 -1.05 -4.98 -7.13
N TYR A 80 -2.09 -4.25 -6.71
CA TYR A 80 -1.92 -3.02 -5.91
C TYR A 80 -1.12 -3.29 -4.64
N SER A 81 -1.45 -4.35 -3.90
CA SER A 81 -0.75 -4.69 -2.64
C SER A 81 0.71 -5.08 -2.89
N VAL A 82 0.98 -5.84 -3.97
CA VAL A 82 2.34 -6.26 -4.36
C VAL A 82 3.20 -5.08 -4.78
N ILE A 83 2.68 -4.22 -5.66
CA ILE A 83 3.37 -2.99 -6.06
C ILE A 83 3.62 -2.11 -4.83
N GLY A 84 2.62 -1.96 -3.96
CA GLY A 84 2.75 -1.20 -2.73
C GLY A 84 3.81 -1.74 -1.77
N ALA A 85 3.96 -3.06 -1.65
CA ALA A 85 5.01 -3.67 -0.83
C ALA A 85 6.40 -3.46 -1.45
N PHE A 86 6.52 -3.62 -2.76
CA PHE A 86 7.78 -3.39 -3.48
C PHE A 86 8.21 -1.93 -3.39
N ASP A 87 7.27 -0.99 -3.50
CA ASP A 87 7.52 0.44 -3.35
C ASP A 87 8.09 0.79 -1.96
N TYR A 88 7.50 0.26 -0.88
CA TYR A 88 8.05 0.46 0.46
C TYR A 88 9.43 -0.19 0.66
N LEU A 89 9.71 -1.31 -0.01
CA LEU A 89 11.05 -1.90 -0.02
C LEU A 89 12.06 -0.97 -0.72
N ASN A 90 11.67 -0.34 -1.83
CA ASN A 90 12.51 0.69 -2.47
C ASN A 90 12.71 1.87 -1.52
N GLY A 91 11.66 2.36 -0.85
CA GLY A 91 11.79 3.40 0.17
C GLY A 91 12.74 3.02 1.32
N LEU A 92 12.77 1.75 1.74
CA LEU A 92 13.74 1.28 2.75
C LEU A 92 15.17 1.31 2.24
N ILE A 93 15.39 0.86 1.00
CA ILE A 93 16.71 0.89 0.36
C ILE A 93 17.18 2.34 0.20
N THR A 94 16.30 3.22 -0.26
CA THR A 94 16.56 4.65 -0.37
C THR A 94 16.86 5.26 0.98
N GLN A 95 16.08 4.99 2.04
CA GLN A 95 16.39 5.50 3.38
C GLN A 95 17.73 4.97 3.94
N TRP A 96 18.16 3.77 3.53
CA TRP A 96 19.45 3.22 3.92
C TRP A 96 20.63 3.87 3.19
N GLN A 97 20.47 4.20 1.90
CA GLN A 97 21.52 4.79 1.06
C GLN A 97 21.57 6.31 1.17
N ASP A 98 20.40 6.95 1.15
CA ASP A 98 20.16 8.38 1.06
C ASP A 98 19.09 8.79 2.10
N PRO A 99 19.41 8.76 3.41
CA PRO A 99 18.44 9.03 4.46
C PRO A 99 17.86 10.44 4.39
N LEU A 100 16.57 10.58 4.72
CA LEU A 100 15.97 11.91 4.90
C LEU A 100 16.60 12.65 6.09
N PRO A 101 16.67 14.00 6.04
CA PRO A 101 17.19 14.80 7.14
C PRO A 101 16.34 14.66 8.40
N LYS A 102 17.02 14.79 9.55
CA LYS A 102 16.39 14.68 10.86
C LYS A 102 15.44 15.84 11.14
N GLU A 103 15.65 16.98 10.49
CA GLU A 103 14.83 18.19 10.50
C GLU A 103 13.44 17.92 9.91
N MET A 104 13.35 17.02 8.92
CA MET A 104 12.09 16.63 8.29
C MET A 104 11.39 15.54 9.10
N VAL A 105 12.11 14.45 9.41
CA VAL A 105 11.55 13.30 10.12
C VAL A 105 12.66 12.46 10.74
N SER A 106 12.41 11.89 11.92
CA SER A 106 13.41 11.01 12.54
C SER A 106 13.60 9.74 11.70
N GLU A 107 14.85 9.34 11.46
CA GLU A 107 15.21 8.11 10.72
C GLU A 107 14.49 6.86 11.27
N LYS A 108 14.40 6.73 12.60
CA LYS A 108 13.72 5.61 13.26
C LYS A 108 12.25 5.52 12.86
N LEU A 109 11.57 6.67 12.77
CA LEU A 109 10.18 6.73 12.36
C LEU A 109 10.00 6.38 10.87
N VAL A 110 10.93 6.80 10.01
CA VAL A 110 10.92 6.42 8.58
C VAL A 110 11.08 4.91 8.43
N PHE A 111 12.13 4.32 9.02
CA PHE A 111 12.33 2.86 8.98
C PHE A 111 11.15 2.09 9.56
N ALA A 112 10.61 2.53 10.71
CA ALA A 112 9.46 1.88 11.34
C ALA A 112 8.21 1.95 10.47
N SER A 113 7.90 3.12 9.89
CA SER A 113 6.70 3.32 9.06
C SER A 113 6.77 2.52 7.76
N LEU A 114 7.91 2.52 7.06
CA LEU A 114 8.11 1.73 5.85
C LEU A 114 7.99 0.23 6.14
N THR A 115 8.66 -0.24 7.21
CA THR A 115 8.63 -1.66 7.62
C THR A 115 7.23 -2.10 8.01
N ALA A 116 6.52 -1.30 8.83
CA ALA A 116 5.15 -1.59 9.22
C ALA A 116 4.22 -1.67 8.00
N SER A 117 4.42 -0.77 7.03
CA SER A 117 3.58 -0.74 5.83
C SER A 117 3.84 -1.92 4.90
N ILE A 118 5.09 -2.42 4.81
CA ILE A 118 5.39 -3.71 4.15
C ILE A 118 4.62 -4.84 4.83
N ILE A 119 4.66 -4.91 6.17
CA ILE A 119 3.95 -5.94 6.92
C ILE A 119 2.44 -5.87 6.65
N PHE A 120 1.86 -4.68 6.61
CA PHE A 120 0.43 -4.50 6.28
C PHE A 120 0.10 -5.01 4.88
N GLN A 121 0.92 -4.67 3.87
CA GLN A 121 0.72 -5.10 2.49
C GLN A 121 0.89 -6.62 2.35
N LEU A 122 1.95 -7.21 2.94
CA LEU A 122 2.16 -8.67 2.94
C LEU A 122 1.02 -9.40 3.64
N THR A 123 0.54 -8.88 4.76
CA THR A 123 -0.60 -9.46 5.47
C THR A 123 -1.86 -9.39 4.61
N ALA A 124 -2.13 -8.27 3.95
CA ALA A 124 -3.24 -8.14 3.02
C ALA A 124 -3.15 -9.14 1.87
N ILE A 125 -1.96 -9.32 1.27
CA ILE A 125 -1.67 -10.32 0.24
C ILE A 125 -2.02 -11.72 0.75
N LEU A 126 -1.50 -12.13 1.89
CA LEU A 126 -1.78 -13.46 2.46
C LEU A 126 -3.27 -13.67 2.75
N LEU A 127 -3.97 -12.63 3.23
CA LEU A 127 -5.41 -12.70 3.48
C LEU A 127 -6.25 -12.82 2.20
N LEU A 128 -5.79 -12.26 1.07
CA LEU A 128 -6.46 -12.39 -0.23
C LEU A 128 -6.55 -13.84 -0.73
N PHE A 129 -5.64 -14.71 -0.29
CA PHE A 129 -5.63 -16.14 -0.61
C PHE A 129 -6.45 -17.01 0.35
N LYS A 130 -7.06 -16.43 1.40
CA LYS A 130 -7.98 -17.21 2.25
C LYS A 130 -9.21 -17.64 1.44
N THR A 131 -9.63 -18.90 1.59
CA THR A 131 -10.79 -19.47 0.89
C THR A 131 -12.06 -18.63 1.05
N SER A 132 -12.29 -18.06 2.25
CA SER A 132 -13.45 -17.19 2.50
C SER A 132 -13.41 -15.88 1.67
N VAL A 133 -12.21 -15.36 1.38
CA VAL A 133 -12.00 -14.18 0.55
C VAL A 133 -12.08 -14.55 -0.93
N MET A 134 -11.44 -15.65 -1.35
CA MET A 134 -11.53 -16.16 -2.72
C MET A 134 -12.99 -16.47 -3.11
N ASN A 135 -13.77 -17.06 -2.21
CA ASN A 135 -15.22 -17.26 -2.36
C ASN A 135 -15.99 -15.95 -2.44
N HIS A 136 -15.59 -14.93 -1.66
CA HIS A 136 -16.23 -13.60 -1.70
C HIS A 136 -16.10 -12.94 -3.07
N PHE A 137 -14.95 -13.12 -3.73
CA PHE A 137 -14.69 -12.66 -5.10
C PHE A 137 -15.16 -13.65 -6.17
N GLY A 138 -15.65 -14.83 -5.80
CA GLY A 138 -16.17 -15.83 -6.75
C GLY A 138 -15.08 -16.55 -7.55
N ILE A 139 -13.87 -16.67 -7.00
CA ILE A 139 -12.73 -17.34 -7.63
C ILE A 139 -12.87 -18.86 -7.50
N THR A 140 -13.23 -19.31 -6.31
CA THR A 140 -13.50 -20.72 -6.01
C THR A 140 -15.02 -20.93 -5.97
N LYS A 141 -15.50 -21.99 -6.64
CA LYS A 141 -16.85 -22.50 -6.41
C LYS A 141 -16.80 -23.34 -5.14
N ASN A 142 -17.76 -23.15 -4.24
CA ASN A 142 -17.97 -24.11 -3.15
C ASN A 142 -18.24 -25.47 -3.78
N SER A 143 -17.29 -26.39 -3.66
CA SER A 143 -17.52 -27.83 -3.80
C SER A 143 -18.25 -28.34 -2.57
#